data_AF-A0A7U9JDQ3-F1
#
_entry.id   AF-A0A7U9JDQ3-F1
#
_cell.length_a   1.000
_cell.length_b   1.000
_cell.length_c   1.000
_cell.angle_alpha   90.00
_cell.angle_beta   90.00
_cell.angle_gamma   90.00
#
_symmetry.space_group_name_H-M   'P 1'
#
loop_
_entity.id
_entity.type
_entity.pdbx_description
1 polymer ?
#
loop_
_entity_poly.entity_id
_entity_poly.type
_entity_poly.pdbx_seq_one_letter_code
_entity_poly.pdbx_strand_id
1 'polypeptide(L)'
;MNNQEIVQKLWNLCNVLRDDGITYQQYLTELTYILFLKMMHEKAKLSPKDRQNVEHVIPEEYRWDSLVKLEGIELKNHYQRLLLELGRSENELLRQIYADASTSISEPKNLEKMVHHQIL
;
A
#
# COMPACT_ATOMS: atom_id res chain seq x y z
N MET A 1 21.54 -2.86 -6.52
CA MET A 1 20.83 -1.60 -6.27
C MET A 1 21.22 -1.11 -4.89
N ASN A 2 21.69 0.13 -4.77
CA ASN A 2 22.17 0.69 -3.51
C ASN A 2 20.98 1.29 -2.73
N ASN A 3 20.90 1.07 -1.41
CA ASN A 3 19.84 1.61 -0.54
C ASN A 3 19.64 3.13 -0.69
N GLN A 4 20.69 3.88 -1.02
CA GLN A 4 20.63 5.33 -1.26
C GLN A 4 19.80 5.70 -2.49
N GLU A 5 19.83 4.90 -3.56
CA GLU A 5 19.05 5.15 -4.79
C GLU A 5 17.55 4.95 -4.54
N ILE A 6 17.20 3.99 -3.67
CA ILE A 6 15.83 3.75 -3.22
C ILE A 6 15.34 4.93 -2.39
N VAL A 7 16.15 5.42 -1.45
CA VAL A 7 15.83 6.60 -0.62
C VAL A 7 15.64 7.85 -1.49
N GLN A 8 16.48 8.05 -2.52
CA GLN A 8 16.36 9.20 -3.42
C GLN A 8 15.07 9.17 -4.26
N LYS A 9 14.64 7.98 -4.71
CA LYS A 9 13.35 7.82 -5.40
C LYS A 9 12.19 8.12 -4.47
N LEU A 10 12.20 7.58 -3.24
CA LEU A 10 11.21 7.88 -2.20
C LEU A 10 11.15 9.39 -1.90
N TRP A 11 12.30 10.07 -1.88
CA TRP A 11 12.40 11.52 -1.67
C TRP A 11 11.78 12.35 -2.80
N ASN A 12 12.04 11.98 -4.06
CA ASN A 12 11.47 12.70 -5.22
C ASN A 12 9.94 12.51 -5.32
N LEU A 13 9.43 11.38 -4.84
CA LEU A 13 7.99 11.08 -4.79
C LEU A 13 7.21 11.95 -3.79
N CYS A 14 7.83 12.34 -2.68
CA CYS A 14 7.20 13.17 -1.64
C CYS A 14 6.78 14.56 -2.15
N ASN A 15 7.36 15.05 -3.25
CA ASN A 15 7.02 16.35 -3.84
C ASN A 15 5.69 16.35 -4.62
N VAL A 16 5.15 15.18 -5.00
CA VAL A 16 3.99 15.06 -5.90
C VAL A 16 2.63 15.20 -5.18
N LEU A 17 2.60 15.15 -3.85
CA LEU A 17 1.35 15.09 -3.06
C LEU A 17 1.13 16.27 -2.11
N ARG A 18 1.95 17.32 -2.23
CA ARG A 18 1.77 18.59 -1.50
C ARG A 18 0.42 19.26 -1.81
N ASP A 19 -0.20 18.91 -2.94
CA ASP A 19 -1.48 19.50 -3.38
C ASP A 19 -2.71 18.99 -2.62
N ASP A 20 -2.59 17.93 -1.78
CA ASP A 20 -3.73 17.35 -1.05
C ASP A 20 -3.83 17.79 0.42
N GLY A 21 -2.99 18.73 0.85
CA GLY A 21 -2.96 19.19 2.25
C GLY A 21 -2.46 18.17 3.27
N ILE A 22 -2.02 16.98 2.84
CA ILE A 22 -1.41 15.98 3.73
C ILE A 22 0.02 16.35 4.08
N THR A 23 0.41 16.06 5.32
CA THR A 23 1.78 16.25 5.79
C THR A 23 2.73 15.20 5.20
N TYR A 24 4.03 15.52 5.17
CA TYR A 24 5.07 14.57 4.75
C TYR A 24 5.03 13.25 5.53
N GLN A 25 4.75 13.33 6.85
CA GLN A 25 4.65 12.14 7.69
C GLN A 25 3.46 11.27 7.28
N GLN A 26 2.30 11.86 7.04
CA GLN A 26 1.13 11.13 6.54
C GLN A 26 1.41 10.49 5.19
N TYR A 27 2.11 11.18 4.29
CA TYR A 27 2.51 10.59 3.01
C TYR A 27 3.41 9.36 3.18
N LEU A 28 4.43 9.44 4.06
CA LEU A 28 5.29 8.29 4.33
C LEU A 28 4.51 7.11 4.92
N THR A 29 3.53 7.37 5.77
CA THR A 29 2.63 6.35 6.31
C THR A 29 1.85 5.65 5.20
N GLU A 30 1.20 6.42 4.31
CA GLU A 30 0.46 5.88 3.15
C GLU A 30 1.36 5.04 2.24
N LEU A 31 2.55 5.57 1.95
CA LEU A 31 3.51 4.90 1.10
C LEU A 31 3.98 3.59 1.73
N THR A 32 4.15 3.54 3.04
CA THR A 32 4.54 2.32 3.76
C THR A 32 3.47 1.23 3.61
N TYR A 33 2.20 1.59 3.79
CA TYR A 33 1.08 0.66 3.64
C TYR A 33 0.98 0.07 2.23
N ILE A 34 1.04 0.95 1.22
CA ILE A 34 0.84 0.53 -0.17
C ILE A 34 2.08 -0.22 -0.69
N LEU A 35 3.29 0.23 -0.33
CA LEU A 35 4.54 -0.42 -0.73
C LEU A 35 4.67 -1.83 -0.14
N PHE A 36 4.32 -2.02 1.14
CA PHE A 36 4.35 -3.34 1.75
C PHE A 36 3.45 -4.32 1.01
N LEU A 37 2.21 -3.91 0.71
CA LEU A 37 1.26 -4.73 -0.02
C LEU A 37 1.77 -5.08 -1.44
N LYS A 38 2.39 -4.11 -2.13
CA LYS A 38 3.05 -4.37 -3.41
C LYS A 38 4.19 -5.37 -3.28
N MET A 39 5.05 -5.21 -2.27
CA MET A 39 6.19 -6.11 -2.04
C MET A 39 5.73 -7.54 -1.79
N MET A 40 4.63 -7.74 -1.05
CA MET A 40 4.02 -9.05 -0.84
C MET A 40 3.52 -9.65 -2.15
N HIS A 41 2.88 -8.85 -3.00
CA HIS A 41 2.44 -9.29 -4.31
C HIS A 41 3.61 -9.65 -5.25
N GLU A 42 4.70 -8.87 -5.27
CA GLU A 42 5.89 -9.21 -6.06
C GLU A 42 6.60 -10.46 -5.52
N LYS A 43 6.66 -10.62 -4.19
CA LYS A 43 7.19 -11.83 -3.57
C LYS A 43 6.40 -13.08 -3.96
N ALA A 44 5.07 -12.99 -4.04
CA ALA A 44 4.20 -14.09 -4.47
C ALA A 44 4.47 -14.56 -5.91
N LYS A 45 5.17 -13.77 -6.73
CA LYS A 45 5.55 -14.13 -8.10
C LYS A 45 6.89 -14.87 -8.20
N LEU A 46 7.73 -14.82 -7.16
CA LEU A 46 9.09 -15.36 -7.21
C LEU A 46 9.12 -16.89 -7.17
N SER A 47 8.23 -17.53 -6.41
CA SER A 47 8.14 -19.00 -6.35
C SER A 47 6.74 -19.48 -5.92
N PRO A 48 6.36 -20.73 -6.23
CA PRO A 48 5.10 -21.31 -5.75
C PRO A 48 4.99 -21.34 -4.23
N LYS A 49 6.11 -21.55 -3.52
CA LYS A 49 6.15 -21.55 -2.05
C LYS A 49 5.90 -20.14 -1.49
N ASP A 50 6.52 -19.13 -2.09
CA ASP A 50 6.29 -17.73 -1.69
C ASP A 50 4.85 -17.29 -1.95
N ARG A 51 4.26 -17.73 -3.07
CA ARG A 51 2.85 -17.51 -3.36
C ARG A 51 1.97 -18.07 -2.25
N GLN A 52 2.13 -19.34 -1.91
CA GLN A 52 1.33 -19.99 -0.86
C GLN A 52 1.44 -19.26 0.48
N ASN A 53 2.65 -18.78 0.83
CA ASN A 53 2.86 -18.00 2.05
C ASN A 53 2.06 -16.69 2.03
N VAL A 54 2.11 -15.94 0.93
CA VAL A 54 1.36 -14.68 0.80
C VAL A 54 -0.14 -14.94 0.82
N GLU A 55 -0.59 -15.99 0.11
CA GLU A 55 -2.00 -16.35 0.03
C GLU A 55 -2.59 -16.78 1.37
N HIS A 56 -1.78 -17.40 2.24
CA HIS A 56 -2.17 -17.77 3.59
C HIS A 56 -2.25 -16.56 4.55
N VAL A 57 -1.47 -15.51 4.29
CA VAL A 57 -1.36 -14.34 5.17
C VAL A 57 -2.36 -13.24 4.78
N ILE A 58 -2.58 -13.01 3.48
CA ILE A 58 -3.42 -11.92 2.98
C ILE A 58 -4.64 -12.52 2.24
N PRO A 59 -5.88 -12.26 2.69
CA PRO A 59 -7.09 -12.66 1.98
C PRO A 59 -7.12 -12.10 0.56
N GLU A 60 -7.66 -12.87 -0.40
CA GLU A 60 -7.67 -12.50 -1.82
C GLU A 60 -8.28 -11.12 -2.08
N GLU A 61 -9.37 -10.80 -1.37
CA GLU A 61 -10.09 -9.51 -1.45
C GLU A 61 -9.24 -8.30 -1.06
N TYR A 62 -8.13 -8.49 -0.34
CA TYR A 62 -7.26 -7.43 0.17
C TYR A 62 -5.83 -7.51 -0.37
N ARG A 63 -5.61 -8.26 -1.45
CA ARG A 63 -4.31 -8.31 -2.15
C ARG A 63 -4.14 -7.12 -3.09
N TRP A 64 -2.91 -6.88 -3.55
CA TRP A 64 -2.58 -5.82 -4.51
C TRP A 64 -3.52 -5.78 -5.72
N ASP A 65 -3.86 -6.94 -6.29
CA ASP A 65 -4.71 -7.03 -7.47
C ASP A 65 -6.15 -6.53 -7.23
N SER A 66 -6.60 -6.46 -5.98
CA SER A 66 -7.90 -5.87 -5.62
C SER A 66 -7.91 -4.35 -5.72
N LEU A 67 -6.77 -3.69 -5.50
CA LEU A 67 -6.64 -2.23 -5.59
C LEU A 67 -6.56 -1.76 -7.03
N VAL A 68 -5.70 -2.38 -7.85
CA VAL A 68 -5.44 -1.93 -9.24
C VAL A 68 -6.63 -2.11 -10.19
N LYS A 69 -7.68 -2.80 -9.76
CA LYS A 69 -8.93 -3.01 -10.52
C LYS A 69 -9.99 -1.95 -10.22
N LEU A 70 -9.76 -1.09 -9.24
CA LEU A 70 -10.72 -0.10 -8.75
C LEU A 70 -10.21 1.30 -9.02
N GLU A 71 -11.14 2.24 -9.15
CA GLU A 71 -10.85 3.66 -9.36
C GLU A 71 -11.78 4.53 -8.50
N GLY A 72 -11.41 5.80 -8.35
CA GLY A 72 -12.20 6.82 -7.68
C GLY A 72 -12.61 6.44 -6.26
N ILE A 73 -13.87 6.75 -5.95
CA ILE A 73 -14.43 6.53 -4.61
C ILE A 73 -14.43 5.04 -4.24
N GLU A 74 -14.59 4.14 -5.22
CA GLU A 74 -14.58 2.70 -4.97
C GLU A 74 -13.20 2.24 -4.49
N LEU A 75 -12.12 2.72 -5.13
CA LEU A 75 -10.75 2.46 -4.70
C LEU A 75 -10.52 2.98 -3.27
N LYS A 76 -10.96 4.21 -2.97
CA LYS A 76 -10.81 4.80 -1.63
C LYS A 76 -11.54 3.99 -0.55
N ASN A 77 -12.79 3.64 -0.79
CA ASN A 77 -13.60 2.85 0.15
C ASN A 77 -13.05 1.44 0.33
N HIS A 78 -12.51 0.84 -0.73
CA HIS A 78 -11.84 -0.45 -0.65
C HIS A 78 -10.55 -0.37 0.15
N TYR A 79 -9.72 0.64 -0.10
CA TYR A 79 -8.47 0.86 0.63
C TYR A 79 -8.70 1.06 2.13
N GLN A 80 -9.72 1.84 2.52
CA GLN A 80 -10.09 2.01 3.93
C GLN A 80 -10.46 0.68 4.60
N ARG A 81 -11.24 -0.16 3.92
CA ARG A 81 -11.59 -1.51 4.42
C ARG A 81 -10.37 -2.41 4.48
N LEU A 82 -9.52 -2.37 3.47
CA LEU A 82 -8.26 -3.12 3.43
C LEU A 82 -7.38 -2.79 4.64
N LEU A 83 -7.15 -1.51 4.94
CA LEU A 83 -6.33 -1.12 6.11
C LEU A 83 -6.92 -1.66 7.42
N LEU A 84 -8.24 -1.55 7.58
CA LEU A 84 -8.94 -2.05 8.76
C LEU A 84 -8.82 -3.56 8.92
N GLU A 85 -9.05 -4.33 7.85
CA GLU A 85 -9.05 -5.79 7.90
C GLU A 85 -7.63 -6.36 8.04
N LEU A 86 -6.64 -5.76 7.38
CA LEU A 86 -5.24 -6.15 7.58
C LEU A 86 -4.76 -5.81 9.00
N GLY A 87 -5.21 -4.69 9.58
CA GLY A 87 -4.94 -4.32 10.97
C GLY A 87 -5.54 -5.28 12.01
N ARG A 88 -6.63 -5.99 11.64
CA ARG A 88 -7.30 -7.01 12.45
C ARG A 88 -6.79 -8.43 12.23
N SER A 89 -5.82 -8.63 11.35
CA SER A 89 -5.32 -9.96 11.00
C SER A 89 -4.75 -10.71 12.21
N GLU A 90 -4.91 -12.03 12.22
CA GLU A 90 -4.23 -12.92 13.17
C GLU A 90 -2.71 -13.02 12.92
N ASN A 91 -2.25 -12.55 11.74
CA ASN A 91 -0.85 -12.52 11.40
C ASN A 91 -0.12 -11.35 12.10
N GLU A 92 0.94 -11.68 12.85
CA GLU A 92 1.71 -10.70 13.62
C GLU A 92 2.36 -9.61 12.75
N LEU A 93 2.95 -9.98 11.60
CA LEU A 93 3.59 -9.03 10.70
C LEU A 93 2.58 -8.02 10.15
N LEU A 94 1.38 -8.47 9.77
CA LEU A 94 0.32 -7.57 9.31
C LEU A 94 -0.12 -6.63 10.42
N ARG A 95 -0.32 -7.10 11.65
CA ARG A 95 -0.67 -6.20 12.78
C ARG A 95 0.40 -5.17 13.07
N GLN A 96 1.69 -5.55 13.03
CA GLN A 96 2.77 -4.59 13.29
C GLN A 96 2.78 -3.42 12.27
N ILE A 97 2.30 -3.66 11.06
CA ILE A 97 2.26 -2.66 9.99
C ILE A 97 0.94 -1.90 9.96
N TYR A 98 -0.18 -2.61 10.10
CA TYR A 98 -1.53 -2.08 9.87
C TYR A 98 -2.35 -1.84 11.15
N ALA A 99 -1.81 -2.09 12.35
CA ALA A 99 -2.52 -1.77 13.59
C ALA A 99 -2.90 -0.28 13.63
N ASP A 100 -4.19 -0.02 13.87
CA ASP A 100 -4.79 1.32 13.85
C ASP A 100 -4.52 2.12 12.56
N ALA A 101 -4.22 1.43 11.46
CA ALA A 101 -3.99 2.07 10.18
C ALA A 101 -5.25 2.75 9.66
N SER A 102 -5.07 3.99 9.23
CA SER A 102 -6.11 4.79 8.60
C SER A 102 -5.49 5.65 7.51
N THR A 103 -6.29 5.94 6.48
CA THR A 103 -5.83 6.79 5.38
C THR A 103 -6.09 8.26 5.68
N SER A 104 -5.08 9.09 5.43
CA SER A 104 -5.18 10.55 5.42
C SER A 104 -5.49 11.11 4.03
N ILE A 105 -5.51 10.27 2.99
CA ILE A 105 -5.79 10.69 1.61
C ILE A 105 -7.27 11.05 1.48
N SER A 106 -7.53 12.32 1.18
CA SER A 106 -8.88 12.82 1.00
C SER A 106 -9.35 12.68 -0.44
N GLU A 107 -8.51 13.04 -1.41
CA GLU A 107 -8.88 13.01 -2.81
C GLU A 107 -8.59 11.64 -3.45
N PRO A 108 -9.60 10.91 -3.97
CA PRO A 108 -9.40 9.58 -4.56
C PRO A 108 -8.37 9.54 -5.69
N LYS A 109 -8.28 10.61 -6.49
CA LYS A 109 -7.28 10.75 -7.56
C LYS A 109 -5.84 10.66 -7.07
N ASN A 110 -5.57 11.07 -5.84
CA ASN A 110 -4.23 10.99 -5.28
C ASN A 110 -3.89 9.56 -4.85
N LEU A 111 -4.87 8.82 -4.31
CA LEU A 111 -4.72 7.39 -4.07
C LEU A 111 -4.49 6.62 -5.38
N GLU A 112 -5.24 6.93 -6.44
CA GLU A 112 -5.01 6.35 -7.77
C GLU A 112 -3.59 6.61 -8.26
N LYS A 113 -3.07 7.84 -8.13
CA LYS A 113 -1.68 8.15 -8.47
C LYS A 113 -0.69 7.28 -7.67
N MET A 114 -0.94 7.06 -6.39
CA MET A 114 -0.07 6.21 -5.57
C MET A 114 -0.08 4.76 -6.04
N VAL A 115 -1.26 4.20 -6.32
CA VAL A 115 -1.43 2.80 -6.69
C VAL A 115 -1.01 2.53 -8.14
N HIS A 116 -1.34 3.41 -9.08
CA HIS A 116 -1.12 3.20 -10.52
C HIS A 116 0.15 3.82 -11.08
N HIS A 117 0.66 4.91 -10.48
CA HIS A 117 1.77 5.68 -11.07
C HIS A 117 3.05 5.72 -10.22
N GLN A 118 2.96 5.55 -8.91
CA GLN A 118 4.11 5.74 -8.01
C GLN A 118 4.88 4.46 -7.67
N ILE A 119 4.28 3.28 -7.86
CA ILE A 119 4.81 2.00 -7.36
C ILE A 119 5.12 1.01 -8.50
N LEU A 120 5.13 1.51 -9.74
CA LEU A 120 5.65 0.83 -10.94
C LEU A 120 7.06 1.33 -11.29
#